data_AF-A0A1F8VL06-F1
#
_entry.id   AF-A0A1F8VL06-F1
#
_cell.length_a   1.000
_cell.length_b   1.000
_cell.length_c   1.000
_cell.angle_alpha   90.00
_cell.angle_beta   90.00
_cell.angle_gamma   90.00
#
_symmetry.space_group_name_H-M   'P 1'
#
loop_
_entity.id
_entity.type
_entity.pdbx_description
1 polymer ?
#
loop_
_entity_poly.entity_id
_entity_poly.type
_entity_poly.pdbx_seq_one_letter_code
_entity_poly.pdbx_strand_id
1 'polypeptide(L)'
;MFYLPRMLMCLVLTLALMISALLLQAHWPGTLVAVTAYKAHLMSMGGWGGYWLDRALFPYARPDSYLSGSNTDRTASCFTAAQLRRAIVVAACLVCVGLGA
;
A
#
# COMPACT_ATOMS: atom_id res chain seq x y z
N MET A 1 -4.44 -26.38 -1.46
CA MET A 1 -4.90 -25.05 -1.90
C MET A 1 -3.94 -24.03 -1.31
N PHE A 2 -2.96 -23.56 -2.08
CA PHE A 2 -1.90 -22.68 -1.56
C PHE A 2 -2.49 -21.31 -1.21
N TYR A 3 -2.62 -20.98 0.08
CA TYR A 3 -2.98 -19.63 0.51
C TYR A 3 -1.77 -18.73 0.35
N LEU A 4 -1.66 -18.08 -0.82
CA LEU A 4 -0.68 -17.02 -1.00
C LEU A 4 -1.03 -15.88 -0.03
N PRO A 5 -0.08 -15.43 0.82
CA PRO A 5 -0.34 -14.32 1.72
C PRO A 5 -0.67 -13.08 0.89
N ARG A 6 -1.79 -12.40 1.22
CA ARG A 6 -2.32 -11.24 0.48
C ARG A 6 -1.27 -10.19 0.13
N MET A 7 -0.27 -10.00 1.01
CA MET A 7 0.80 -9.02 0.83
C MET A 7 1.87 -9.44 -0.19
N LEU A 8 2.07 -10.74 -0.43
CA LEU A 8 2.93 -11.22 -1.51
C LEU A 8 2.30 -10.93 -2.87
N MET A 9 0.98 -11.03 -3.00
CA MET A 9 0.31 -10.68 -4.26
C MET A 9 0.52 -9.21 -4.63
N CYS A 10 0.43 -8.29 -3.66
CA CYS A 10 0.73 -6.88 -3.89
C CYS A 10 2.20 -6.65 -4.28
N LEU A 11 3.14 -7.35 -3.66
CA LEU A 11 4.57 -7.27 -3.99
C LEU A 11 4.87 -7.83 -5.39
N VAL A 12 4.26 -8.96 -5.76
CA VAL A 12 4.43 -9.53 -7.10
C VAL A 12 3.85 -8.58 -8.15
N LEU A 13 2.71 -7.96 -7.87
CA LEU A 13 2.11 -6.96 -8.75
C LEU A 13 3.00 -5.72 -8.92
N THR A 14 3.57 -5.16 -7.83
CA THR A 14 4.49 -4.02 -7.92
C THR A 14 5.72 -4.34 -8.75
N LEU A 15 6.33 -5.50 -8.54
CA LEU A 15 7.49 -5.96 -9.31
C LEU A 15 7.14 -6.20 -10.78
N ALA A 16 6.00 -6.82 -11.07
CA ALA A 16 5.54 -7.03 -12.44
C ALA A 16 5.32 -5.70 -13.18
N LEU A 17 4.72 -4.71 -12.51
CA LEU A 17 4.54 -3.35 -13.05
C LEU A 17 5.87 -2.63 -13.26
N MET A 18 6.84 -2.81 -12.35
CA MET A 18 8.19 -2.23 -12.51
C MET A 18 8.92 -2.84 -13.71
N ILE A 19 8.90 -4.18 -13.85
CA ILE A 19 9.54 -4.88 -14.96
C ILE A 19 8.88 -4.48 -16.28
N SER A 20 7.55 -4.44 -16.33
CA SER A 20 6.85 -4.03 -17.55
C SER A 20 7.16 -2.59 -17.94
N ALA A 21 7.23 -1.67 -16.97
CA ALA A 21 7.63 -0.28 -17.22
C ALA A 21 9.05 -0.19 -17.80
N LEU A 22 10.02 -0.92 -17.24
CA LEU A 22 11.40 -0.95 -17.73
C LEU A 22 11.51 -1.53 -19.14
N LEU A 23 10.82 -2.64 -19.43
CA LEU A 23 10.82 -3.26 -20.75
C LEU A 23 10.19 -2.34 -21.80
N LEU A 24 9.06 -1.71 -21.47
CA LEU A 24 8.40 -0.74 -22.36
C LEU A 24 9.30 0.46 -22.65
N GLN A 25 10.02 0.95 -21.64
CA GLN A 25 10.94 2.06 -21.82
C GLN A 25 12.18 1.68 -22.64
N ALA A 26 12.68 0.44 -22.52
CA ALA A 26 13.82 -0.06 -23.29
C ALA A 26 13.48 -0.27 -24.78
N HIS A 27 12.28 -0.77 -25.09
CA HIS A 27 11.87 -1.03 -26.48
C HIS A 27 11.27 0.21 -27.17
N TRP A 28 10.52 1.04 -26.46
CA TRP A 28 9.74 2.16 -27.01
C TRP A 28 9.84 3.42 -26.14
N PRO A 29 11.02 4.08 -26.12
CA PRO A 29 11.25 5.26 -25.29
C PRO A 29 10.24 6.38 -25.63
N GLY A 30 9.65 6.99 -24.60
CA GLY A 30 8.77 8.16 -24.76
C GLY A 30 7.30 7.87 -25.09
N THR A 31 6.87 6.60 -25.13
CA THR A 31 5.45 6.28 -25.30
C THR A 31 4.63 6.58 -24.04
N LEU A 32 3.40 7.06 -24.23
CA LEU A 32 2.44 7.32 -23.14
C LEU A 32 2.24 6.10 -22.24
N VAL A 33 2.24 4.89 -22.82
CA VAL A 33 2.06 3.63 -22.09
C VAL A 33 3.24 3.34 -21.14
N ALA A 34 4.48 3.62 -21.57
CA ALA A 34 5.65 3.44 -20.71
C ALA A 34 5.61 4.38 -19.50
N VAL A 35 5.21 5.64 -19.71
CA VAL A 35 5.11 6.64 -18.64
C VAL A 35 3.98 6.32 -17.66
N THR A 36 2.81 5.88 -18.14
CA THR A 36 1.70 5.50 -17.25
C THR A 36 2.02 4.22 -16.47
N ALA A 37 2.69 3.24 -17.08
CA ALA A 37 3.15 2.03 -16.39
C ALA A 37 4.17 2.37 -15.29
N TYR A 38 5.10 3.29 -15.57
CA TYR A 38 6.05 3.77 -14.57
C TYR A 38 5.35 4.41 -13.36
N LYS A 39 4.41 5.34 -13.62
CA LYS A 39 3.62 5.97 -12.54
C LYS A 39 2.75 4.97 -11.78
N ALA A 40 2.21 3.96 -12.46
CA ALA A 40 1.42 2.90 -11.82
C ALA A 40 2.27 2.04 -10.88
N HIS A 41 3.51 1.70 -11.26
CA HIS A 41 4.41 0.94 -10.38
C HIS A 41 4.73 1.75 -9.10
N LEU A 42 4.96 3.06 -9.23
CA LEU A 42 5.24 3.95 -8.11
C LEU A 42 4.06 4.04 -7.14
N MET A 43 2.83 4.23 -7.66
CA MET A 43 1.62 4.23 -6.84
C MET A 43 1.43 2.90 -6.10
N SER A 44 1.69 1.77 -6.78
CA SER A 44 1.58 0.45 -6.18
C SER A 44 2.64 0.23 -5.07
N MET A 45 3.88 0.69 -5.30
CA MET A 45 4.95 0.65 -4.29
C MET A 45 4.62 1.51 -3.06
N GLY A 46 4.09 2.72 -3.26
CA GLY A 46 3.68 3.59 -2.16
C GLY A 46 2.56 2.99 -1.31
N GLY A 47 1.56 2.36 -1.95
CA GLY A 47 0.49 1.66 -1.24
C GLY A 47 0.99 0.47 -0.40
N TRP A 48 1.86 -0.36 -0.99
CA TRP A 48 2.48 -1.49 -0.29
C TRP A 48 3.40 -1.02 0.85
N GLY A 49 4.24 -0.02 0.59
CA GLY A 49 5.14 0.57 1.58
C GLY A 49 4.39 1.20 2.76
N GLY A 50 3.32 1.96 2.48
CA GLY A 50 2.48 2.57 3.53
C GLY A 50 1.83 1.55 4.46
N TYR A 51 1.42 0.39 3.93
CA TYR A 51 0.90 -0.70 4.75
C TYR A 51 1.95 -1.28 5.71
N TRP A 52 3.19 -1.48 5.23
CA TRP A 52 4.28 -1.94 6.08
C TRP A 52 4.68 -0.89 7.12
N LEU A 53 4.64 0.39 6.74
CA LEU A 53 4.95 1.50 7.63
C LEU A 53 3.96 1.60 8.80
N ASP A 54 2.64 1.46 8.55
CA ASP A 54 1.64 1.41 9.63
C ASP A 54 1.95 0.27 10.62
N ARG A 55 2.31 -0.90 10.11
CA ARG A 55 2.64 -2.06 10.96
C ARG A 55 3.93 -1.88 11.76
N ALA A 56 4.93 -1.20 11.21
CA ALA A 56 6.19 -0.92 11.87
C ALA A 56 6.04 0.13 12.99
N LEU A 57 5.24 1.17 12.74
CA LEU A 57 4.98 2.24 13.72
C LEU A 57 4.11 1.75 14.88
N PHE A 58 3.17 0.83 14.64
CA PHE A 58 2.18 0.41 15.63
C PHE A 58 2.06 -1.12 15.77
N PRO A 59 3.07 -1.80 16.37
CA PRO A 59 3.07 -3.26 16.48
C PRO A 59 1.88 -3.82 17.27
N TYR A 60 1.41 -3.10 18.31
CA TYR A 60 0.38 -3.59 19.25
C TYR A 60 -1.02 -2.97 19.08
N ALA A 61 -1.20 -1.97 18.21
CA ALA A 61 -2.46 -1.23 18.06
C ALA A 61 -3.18 -1.56 16.73
N ARG A 62 -3.31 -2.85 16.42
CA ARG A 62 -3.98 -3.31 15.18
C ARG A 62 -5.50 -3.16 15.33
N PRO A 63 -6.24 -2.76 14.29
CA PRO A 63 -7.69 -2.62 14.36
C PRO A 63 -8.38 -3.95 14.68
N ASP A 64 -7.78 -5.08 14.30
CA ASP A 64 -8.30 -6.43 14.61
C ASP A 64 -8.34 -6.70 16.12
N SER A 65 -7.48 -6.07 16.94
CA SER A 65 -7.50 -6.26 18.39
C SER A 65 -8.66 -5.53 19.07
N TYR A 66 -9.18 -4.44 18.47
CA TYR A 66 -10.32 -3.72 19.03
C TYR A 66 -11.66 -4.43 18.75
N LEU A 67 -11.72 -5.26 17.70
CA LEU A 67 -12.88 -6.11 17.38
C LEU A 67 -13.05 -7.29 18.34
N SER A 68 -11.98 -7.72 19.01
CA SER A 68 -12.01 -8.80 20.01
C SER A 68 -12.38 -8.32 21.43
N GLY A 69 -12.51 -7.00 21.64
CA GLY A 69 -12.91 -6.41 22.92
C GLY A 69 -14.43 -6.36 23.10
N SER A 70 -14.90 -6.02 24.31
CA SER A 70 -16.34 -5.83 24.55
C SER A 70 -16.91 -4.74 23.65
N ASN A 71 -18.13 -4.90 23.12
CA ASN A 71 -18.83 -3.93 22.27
C ASN A 71 -19.29 -2.69 23.07
N THR A 72 -18.34 -1.89 23.55
CA THR A 72 -18.58 -0.60 24.20
C THR A 72 -18.36 0.53 23.19
N ASP A 73 -18.99 1.70 23.37
CA ASP A 73 -18.77 2.87 22.51
C ASP A 73 -17.29 3.29 22.38
N ARG A 74 -16.50 2.98 23.42
CA ARG A 74 -15.04 3.19 23.44
C ARG A 74 -14.28 2.29 22.47
N THR A 75 -14.67 1.03 22.30
CA THR A 75 -13.96 0.12 21.37
C THR A 75 -14.29 0.46 19.91
N ALA A 76 -15.52 0.91 19.65
CA ALA A 76 -15.92 1.43 18.34
C ALA A 76 -15.12 2.68 17.93
N SER A 77 -14.95 3.65 18.84
CA SER A 77 -14.16 4.86 18.57
C SER A 77 -12.66 4.59 18.42
N CYS A 78 -12.09 3.65 19.19
CA CYS A 78 -10.70 3.22 18.99
C CYS A 78 -10.51 2.50 17.63
N PHE A 79 -11.48 1.68 17.21
CA PHE A 79 -11.43 1.00 15.92
C PHE A 79 -11.46 2.00 14.75
N THR A 80 -12.39 2.96 14.76
CA THR A 80 -12.48 3.98 13.70
C THR A 80 -11.23 4.86 13.67
N ALA A 81 -10.68 5.24 14.82
CA ALA A 81 -9.43 5.99 14.90
C ALA A 81 -8.24 5.19 14.32
N ALA A 82 -8.15 3.89 14.58
CA ALA A 82 -7.10 3.03 14.03
C ALA A 82 -7.22 2.85 12.50
N GLN A 83 -8.44 2.77 11.98
CA GLN A 83 -8.68 2.74 10.52
C GLN A 83 -8.31 4.07 9.86
N LEU A 84 -8.68 5.20 10.49
CA LEU A 84 -8.33 6.53 10.00
C LEU A 84 -6.82 6.74 9.96
N ARG A 85 -6.09 6.33 11.00
CA ARG A 85 -4.62 6.37 11.05
C ARG A 85 -3.99 5.61 9.88
N ARG A 86 -4.45 4.38 9.61
CA ARG A 86 -3.99 3.58 8.47
C ARG A 86 -4.21 4.29 7.14
N ALA A 87 -5.40 4.86 6.95
CA ALA A 87 -5.72 5.61 5.74
C ALA A 87 -4.77 6.81 5.56
N ILE A 88 -4.51 7.58 6.63
CA ILE A 88 -3.62 8.75 6.59
C ILE A 88 -2.17 8.35 6.28
N VAL A 89 -1.66 7.30 6.92
CA VAL A 89 -0.28 6.80 6.67
C VAL A 89 -0.10 6.34 5.23
N VAL A 90 -1.08 5.59 4.69
CA VAL A 90 -1.04 5.12 3.30
C VAL A 90 -1.17 6.30 2.33
N ALA A 91 -2.06 7.25 2.59
CA ALA A 91 -2.20 8.46 1.77
C ALA A 91 -0.92 9.30 1.77
N ALA A 92 -0.29 9.51 2.92
CA ALA A 92 0.97 10.24 3.03
C ALA A 92 2.10 9.55 2.24
N CYS A 93 2.17 8.21 2.29
CA CYS A 93 3.16 7.46 1.52
C CYS A 93 2.92 7.59 0.00
N LEU A 94 1.66 7.53 -0.44
CA LEU A 94 1.30 7.74 -1.85
C LEU A 94 1.61 9.15 -2.33
N VAL A 95 1.33 10.18 -1.53
CA VAL A 95 1.66 11.57 -1.85
C VAL A 95 3.18 11.78 -1.92
N CYS A 96 3.94 11.23 -0.96
CA CYS A 96 5.41 11.28 -0.96
C CYS A 96 6.00 10.68 -2.24
N VAL A 97 5.55 9.48 -2.62
CA VAL A 97 5.99 8.81 -3.84
C VAL A 97 5.53 9.55 -5.10
N GLY A 98 4.30 10.10 -5.10
CA GLY A 98 3.77 10.86 -6.23
C GLY A 98 4.45 12.21 -6.45
N LEU A 99 4.98 12.85 -5.39
CA LEU A 99 5.76 14.09 -5.48
C LEU A 99 7.22 13.85 -5.89
N GLY A 100 7.76 12.67 -5.57
CA GLY A 100 9.14 12.30 -5.93
C GLY A 100 9.32 11.81 -7.38
N ALA A 101 8.25 11.84 -8.20
CA ALA A 101 8.17 11.25 -9.54
C ALA A 101 7.96 12.28 -10.64
#